data_AF-A0A841U0T6-F1
#
_entry.id   AF-A0A841U0T6-F1
#
_cell.length_a   1.000
_cell.length_b   1.000
_cell.length_c   1.000
_cell.angle_alpha   90.00
_cell.angle_beta   90.00
_cell.angle_gamma   90.00
#
_symmetry.space_group_name_H-M   'P 1'
#
loop_
_entity.id
_entity.type
_entity.pdbx_description
1 polymer ?
#
loop_
_entity_poly.entity_id
_entity_poly.type
_entity_poly.pdbx_seq_one_letter_code
_entity_poly.pdbx_strand_id
1 'polypeptide(L)'
;MSDHVHDENCNHEHDEEAVFVVTDEEGNEHEMVLVYTFESGDQAYAVLLDRNDPEDDGVIFRIEEDGEDEVLVNIEDDEEWERVMKVYEELVAQEAD
;
A
#
# COMPACT_ATOMS: atom_id res chain seq x y z
N MET A 1 -15.11 6.92 -40.96
CA MET A 1 -14.72 7.71 -39.78
C MET A 1 -14.29 6.70 -38.74
N SER A 2 -13.06 6.87 -38.25
CA SER A 2 -12.10 5.81 -37.96
C SER A 2 -12.55 4.76 -36.95
N ASP A 3 -12.30 3.53 -37.39
CA ASP A 3 -12.30 2.25 -36.68
C ASP A 3 -11.28 2.32 -35.52
N HIS A 4 -11.73 2.08 -34.29
CA HIS A 4 -10.83 1.95 -33.13
C HIS A 4 -10.53 0.45 -32.96
N VAL A 5 -9.44 0.00 -33.60
CA VAL A 5 -8.90 -1.35 -33.44
C VAL A 5 -8.16 -1.39 -32.10
N HIS A 6 -8.70 -2.12 -31.13
CA HIS A 6 -7.95 -2.50 -29.95
C HIS A 6 -7.10 -3.72 -30.32
N ASP A 7 -5.79 -3.50 -30.44
CA ASP A 7 -4.78 -4.52 -30.64
C ASP A 7 -4.66 -5.38 -29.37
N GLU A 8 -4.56 -6.69 -29.58
CA GLU A 8 -4.63 -7.77 -28.61
C GLU A 8 -3.40 -7.79 -27.67
N ASN A 9 -3.37 -7.01 -26.57
CA ASN A 9 -2.45 -7.29 -25.44
C ASN A 9 -2.70 -6.53 -24.11
N CYS A 10 -3.88 -6.68 -23.49
CA CYS A 10 -4.02 -6.34 -22.06
C CYS A 10 -4.80 -7.44 -21.35
N ASN A 11 -4.12 -8.56 -21.11
CA ASN A 11 -4.46 -9.47 -20.02
C ASN A 11 -4.07 -8.78 -18.69
N HIS A 12 -4.84 -7.78 -18.27
CA HIS A 12 -4.73 -7.22 -16.92
C HIS A 12 -5.89 -7.77 -16.08
N GLU A 13 -5.93 -9.10 -15.95
CA GLU A 13 -6.38 -9.71 -14.70
C GLU A 13 -5.27 -9.43 -13.68
N HIS A 14 -5.29 -8.24 -13.08
CA HIS A 14 -4.56 -7.96 -11.85
C HIS A 14 -5.46 -7.09 -10.99
N ASP A 15 -6.64 -7.64 -10.70
CA ASP A 15 -7.45 -7.31 -9.54
C ASP A 15 -7.12 -8.39 -8.48
N GLU A 16 -5.82 -8.59 -8.24
CA GLU A 16 -5.34 -9.40 -7.15
C GLU A 16 -5.03 -8.41 -6.04
N GLU A 17 -5.94 -8.27 -5.07
CA GLU A 17 -5.62 -7.70 -3.76
C GLU A 17 -4.22 -8.19 -3.38
N ALA A 18 -3.23 -7.29 -3.36
CA ALA A 18 -1.86 -7.67 -3.09
C ALA A 18 -1.76 -8.04 -1.61
N VAL A 19 -1.90 -9.34 -1.33
CA VAL A 19 -1.75 -9.93 0.01
C VAL A 19 -0.26 -10.18 0.25
N PHE A 20 0.28 -9.51 1.26
CA PHE A 20 1.64 -9.67 1.75
C PHE A 20 1.61 -10.51 3.03
N VAL A 21 2.47 -11.54 3.09
CA VAL A 21 2.71 -12.27 4.35
C VAL A 21 3.88 -11.60 5.04
N VAL A 22 3.60 -10.86 6.11
CA VAL A 22 4.61 -10.16 6.90
C VAL A 22 4.95 -11.01 8.11
N THR A 23 6.23 -11.26 8.34
CA THR A 23 6.69 -11.97 9.55
C THR A 23 7.16 -10.96 10.57
N ASP A 24 6.56 -10.99 11.76
CA ASP A 24 6.93 -10.11 12.88
C ASP A 24 8.24 -10.58 13.58
N GLU A 25 8.80 -9.75 14.47
CA GLU A 25 10.01 -10.03 15.26
C GLU A 25 9.90 -11.31 16.12
N GLU A 26 8.68 -11.72 16.49
CA GLU A 26 8.43 -12.99 17.19
C GLU A 26 8.38 -14.23 16.26
N GLY A 27 8.43 -14.03 14.94
CA GLY A 27 8.33 -15.09 13.93
C GLY A 27 6.89 -15.51 13.59
N ASN A 28 5.90 -14.69 13.95
CA ASN A 28 4.50 -14.90 13.60
C ASN A 28 4.23 -14.35 12.19
N GLU A 29 3.55 -15.14 11.37
CA GLU A 29 3.11 -14.75 10.02
C GLU A 29 1.77 -14.02 10.10
N HIS A 30 1.72 -12.79 9.59
CA HIS A 30 0.54 -11.96 9.47
C HIS A 30 0.19 -11.78 8.01
N GLU A 31 -1.06 -12.11 7.64
CA GLU A 31 -1.58 -11.87 6.29
C GLU A 31 -2.10 -10.44 6.20
N MET A 32 -1.33 -9.57 5.57
CA MET A 32 -1.69 -8.17 5.40
C MET A 32 -2.09 -7.91 3.95
N VAL A 33 -3.13 -7.12 3.73
CA VAL A 33 -3.58 -6.69 2.40
C VAL A 33 -3.20 -5.24 2.18
N LEU A 34 -2.55 -4.98 1.05
CA LEU A 34 -2.33 -3.62 0.59
C LEU A 34 -3.64 -3.02 0.12
N VAL A 35 -4.14 -2.06 0.88
CA VAL A 35 -5.41 -1.37 0.59
C VAL A 35 -5.19 -0.08 -0.17
N TYR A 36 -4.07 0.60 0.06
CA TYR A 36 -3.80 1.89 -0.57
C TYR A 36 -2.30 2.18 -0.64
N THR A 37 -1.88 2.87 -1.69
CA THR A 37 -0.52 3.42 -1.80
C THR A 37 -0.59 4.91 -2.10
N PHE A 38 0.31 5.68 -1.49
CA PHE A 38 0.40 7.11 -1.72
C PHE A 38 1.83 7.60 -1.67
N GLU A 39 2.09 8.64 -2.46
CA GLU A 39 3.37 9.33 -2.46
C GLU A 39 3.29 10.53 -1.52
N SER A 40 4.28 10.67 -0.65
CA SER A 40 4.40 11.82 0.25
C SER A 40 5.81 12.38 0.17
N GLY A 41 5.94 13.53 -0.49
CA GLY A 41 7.24 14.15 -0.77
C GLY A 41 7.97 13.43 -1.90
N ASP A 42 9.12 12.86 -1.58
CA ASP A 42 9.97 12.09 -2.51
C ASP A 42 9.98 10.58 -2.16
N GLN A 43 9.08 10.14 -1.27
CA GLN A 43 8.98 8.76 -0.77
C GLN A 43 7.57 8.21 -1.03
N ALA A 44 7.50 6.92 -1.32
CA ALA A 44 6.24 6.19 -1.51
C ALA A 44 5.87 5.42 -0.24
N TYR A 45 4.58 5.30 0.03
CA TYR A 45 4.03 4.67 1.24
C TYR A 45 2.89 3.73 0.87
N ALA A 46 2.77 2.63 1.61
CA ALA A 46 1.74 1.62 1.48
C ALA A 46 0.99 1.45 2.80
N VAL A 47 -0.33 1.46 2.74
CA VAL A 47 -1.23 1.13 3.85
C VAL A 47 -1.60 -0.34 3.72
N LEU A 48 -1.27 -1.10 4.75
CA LEU A 48 -1.57 -2.51 4.87
C LEU A 48 -2.56 -2.73 6.03
N LEU A 49 -3.60 -3.51 5.78
CA LEU A 49 -4.58 -3.91 6.80
C LEU A 49 -4.48 -5.41 7.02
N ASP A 50 -4.69 -5.88 8.25
CA ASP A 50 -4.74 -7.31 8.50
C ASP A 50 -5.99 -7.90 7.82
N ARG A 51 -5.78 -8.95 7.03
CA ARG A 51 -6.87 -9.61 6.31
C ARG A 51 -7.83 -10.33 7.27
N ASN A 52 -7.29 -10.87 8.36
CA ASN A 52 -8.04 -11.62 9.35
C ASN A 52 -8.75 -10.70 10.34
N ASP A 53 -8.24 -9.48 10.53
CA ASP A 53 -8.83 -8.46 11.40
C ASP A 53 -8.92 -7.08 10.71
N PRO A 54 -9.95 -6.86 9.87
CA PRO A 54 -10.14 -5.59 9.17
C PRO A 54 -10.62 -4.44 10.07
N GLU A 55 -10.92 -4.72 11.35
CA GLU A 55 -11.25 -3.71 12.36
C GLU A 55 -9.99 -3.20 13.09
N ASP A 56 -8.83 -3.82 12.85
CA ASP A 56 -7.54 -3.44 13.43
C ASP A 56 -6.96 -2.19 12.75
N ASP A 57 -6.05 -1.51 13.45
CA ASP A 57 -5.45 -0.27 12.96
C ASP A 57 -4.46 -0.61 11.83
N GLY A 58 -4.80 -0.18 10.61
CA GLY A 58 -3.94 -0.37 9.44
C GLY A 58 -2.53 0.19 9.67
N VAL A 59 -1.53 -0.55 9.22
CA VAL A 59 -0.12 -0.20 9.37
C VAL A 59 0.41 0.41 8.08
N ILE A 60 1.13 1.53 8.20
CA ILE A 60 1.72 2.23 7.06
C ILE A 60 3.21 1.92 6.99
N PHE A 61 3.65 1.43 5.84
CA PHE A 61 5.05 1.17 5.54
C PHE A 61 5.55 2.10 4.44
N ARG A 62 6.82 2.45 4.47
CA ARG A 62 7.49 3.16 3.39
C ARG A 62 7.99 2.15 2.37
N ILE A 63 7.79 2.45 1.09
CA ILE A 63 8.34 1.69 -0.02
C ILE A 63 9.72 2.26 -0.34
N GLU A 64 10.75 1.41 -0.32
CA GLU A 64 12.09 1.73 -0.79
C GLU A 64 12.47 0.83 -1.97
N GLU A 65 13.19 1.40 -2.94
CA GLU A 65 13.79 0.63 -4.03
C GLU A 65 15.10 0.00 -3.55
N ASP A 66 15.12 -1.33 -3.38
CA ASP A 66 16.33 -2.12 -3.14
C ASP A 66 16.75 -2.82 -4.45
N GLY A 67 17.43 -2.07 -5.31
CA GLY A 67 17.97 -2.59 -6.57
C GLY A 67 16.93 -2.74 -7.67
N GLU A 68 16.47 -3.97 -7.91
CA GLU A 68 15.39 -4.29 -8.86
C GLU A 68 14.07 -4.61 -8.13
N ASP A 69 14.11 -4.68 -6.79
CA ASP A 69 13.00 -5.06 -5.94
C ASP A 69 12.54 -3.86 -5.10
N GLU A 70 11.25 -3.82 -4.78
CA GLU A 70 10.67 -2.84 -3.86
C GLU A 70 10.52 -3.51 -2.48
N VAL A 71 11.07 -2.88 -1.44
CA VAL A 71 11.00 -3.37 -0.06
C VAL A 71 10.15 -2.43 0.78
N LEU A 72 9.36 -3.01 1.68
CA LEU A 72 8.57 -2.27 2.66
C LEU A 72 9.37 -2.13 3.95
N VAL A 73 9.62 -0.88 4.36
CA VAL A 73 10.33 -0.55 5.59
C VAL A 73 9.41 0.18 6.57
N ASN A 74 9.63 -0.06 7.86
CA ASN A 74 8.86 0.61 8.90
C ASN A 74 9.32 2.06 9.05
N ILE A 75 8.41 2.95 9.42
CA ILE A 75 8.70 4.37 9.62
C ILE A 75 9.14 4.57 11.07
N GLU A 76 10.44 4.70 11.30
CA GLU A 76 11.01 4.89 12.65
C GLU A 76 11.00 6.36 13.11
N ASP A 77 10.75 7.30 12.20
CA ASP A 77 10.80 8.73 12.46
C ASP A 77 9.41 9.30 12.78
N ASP A 78 9.24 9.87 13.99
CA ASP A 78 7.96 10.42 14.44
C ASP A 78 7.45 11.57 13.53
N GLU A 79 8.34 12.42 13.00
CA GLU A 79 7.94 13.55 12.13
C GLU A 79 7.45 13.03 10.77
N GLU A 80 8.11 12.00 10.23
CA GLU A 80 7.67 11.29 9.01
C GLU A 80 6.32 10.61 9.25
N TRP A 81 6.17 9.90 10.37
CA TRP A 81 4.92 9.22 10.74
C TRP A 81 3.74 10.19 10.84
N GLU A 82 3.88 11.31 11.57
CA GLU A 82 2.79 12.30 11.70
C GLU A 82 2.36 12.88 10.35
N ARG A 83 3.31 13.13 9.44
CA ARG A 83 3.00 13.62 8.09
C ARG A 83 2.21 12.59 7.30
N VAL A 84 2.67 11.34 7.30
CA VAL A 84 2.09 10.23 6.53
C VAL A 84 0.68 9.91 7.06
N MET A 85 0.53 9.84 8.38
CA MET A 85 -0.76 9.70 9.06
C MET A 85 -1.73 10.81 8.68
N LYS A 86 -1.29 12.07 8.70
CA LYS A 86 -2.14 13.18 8.33
C LYS A 86 -2.66 13.07 6.88
N VAL A 87 -1.79 12.69 5.94
CA VAL A 87 -2.19 12.46 4.54
C VAL A 87 -3.21 11.33 4.47
N TYR A 88 -2.97 10.23 5.17
CA TYR A 88 -3.91 9.11 5.24
C TYR A 88 -5.26 9.51 5.82
N GLU A 89 -5.30 10.22 6.95
CA GLU A 89 -6.54 10.73 7.55
C GLU A 89 -7.30 11.67 6.60
N GLU A 90 -6.58 12.56 5.90
CA GLU A 90 -7.19 13.45 4.90
C GLU A 90 -7.77 12.67 3.71
N LEU A 91 -7.13 11.57 3.29
CA LEU A 91 -7.63 10.70 2.22
C LEU A 91 -8.87 9.92 2.65
N VAL A 92 -8.83 9.26 3.81
CA VAL A 92 -9.97 8.51 4.36
C VAL A 92 -11.16 9.43 4.61
N ALA A 93 -10.93 10.64 5.12
CA ALA A 93 -11.98 11.63 5.33
C ALA A 93 -12.61 12.11 4.02
N GLN A 94 -11.87 12.13 2.91
CA GLN A 94 -12.40 12.51 1.59
C GLN A 94 -13.23 11.41 0.94
N GLU A 95 -12.97 10.14 1.23
CA GLU A 95 -13.70 9.00 0.65
C GLU A 95 -15.04 8.74 1.35
N ALA A 96 -15.23 9.29 2.56
CA ALA A 96 -16.44 9.15 3.36
C ALA A 96 -17.59 10.14 3.01
N ASP A 97 -17.44 11.00 1.99
CA ASP A 97 -18.46 11.98 1.53
C ASP A 97 -19.25 11.51 0.30
#